data_AF-A0A1Y3PM12-F1
#
_entry.id   AF-A0A1Y3PM12-F1
#
_cell.length_a   1.000
_cell.length_b   1.000
_cell.length_c   1.000
_cell.angle_alpha   90.00
_cell.angle_beta   90.00
_cell.angle_gamma   90.00
#
_symmetry.space_group_name_H-M   'P 1'
#
loop_
_entity.id
_entity.type
_entity.pdbx_description
1 polymer ?
#
loop_
_entity_poly.entity_id
_entity_poly.type
_entity_poly.pdbx_seq_one_letter_code
_entity_poly.pdbx_strand_id
1 'polypeptide(L)'
;MDVFLQIMVSGFVVGGIYSLVALGFVLIYKSSDAINFAQGEFLLIGAYVSLTLIATYHVPLIPALIITLLFSAALGLAIERLVLRPLFIKIGEGLGGAIKPTPVGVGYMALSQQTFVPSSSPMVS
;
A
#
# COMPACT_ATOMS: atom_id res chain seq x y z
N MET A 1 -42.24 -10.53 -3.17
CA MET A 1 -41.46 -9.91 -2.07
C MET A 1 -39.95 -10.02 -2.32
N ASP A 2 -39.56 -10.59 -3.45
CA ASP A 2 -38.18 -10.95 -3.78
C ASP A 2 -37.37 -9.73 -4.22
N VAL A 3 -37.98 -8.80 -4.96
CA VAL A 3 -37.31 -7.58 -5.45
C VAL A 3 -36.87 -6.66 -4.29
N PHE A 4 -37.72 -6.47 -3.27
CA PHE A 4 -37.38 -5.64 -2.12
C PHE A 4 -36.18 -6.21 -1.35
N LEU A 5 -36.19 -7.52 -1.06
CA LEU A 5 -35.08 -8.19 -0.39
C LEU A 5 -33.82 -8.21 -1.28
N GLN A 6 -33.95 -8.43 -2.58
CA GLN A 6 -32.84 -8.42 -3.53
C GLN A 6 -32.14 -7.07 -3.58
N ILE A 7 -32.90 -5.96 -3.63
CA ILE A 7 -32.34 -4.61 -3.63
C ILE A 7 -31.64 -4.31 -2.30
N MET A 8 -32.22 -4.71 -1.17
CA MET A 8 -31.58 -4.56 0.14
C MET A 8 -30.25 -5.31 0.23
N VAL A 9 -30.23 -6.58 -0.18
CA VAL A 9 -29.00 -7.40 -0.17
C VAL A 9 -27.97 -6.84 -1.15
N SER A 10 -28.37 -6.49 -2.36
CA SER A 10 -27.47 -5.88 -3.35
C SER A 10 -26.90 -4.55 -2.85
N GLY A 11 -27.71 -3.72 -2.20
CA GLY A 11 -27.27 -2.46 -1.61
C GLY A 11 -26.24 -2.69 -0.51
N PHE A 12 -26.44 -3.71 0.34
CA PHE A 12 -25.48 -4.07 1.38
C PHE A 12 -24.16 -4.60 0.80
N VAL A 13 -24.21 -5.44 -0.24
CA VAL A 13 -23.02 -5.94 -0.92
C VAL A 13 -22.21 -4.80 -1.54
N VAL A 14 -22.86 -3.92 -2.31
CA VAL A 14 -22.20 -2.77 -2.95
C VAL A 14 -21.67 -1.78 -1.92
N GLY A 15 -22.47 -1.47 -0.88
CA GLY A 15 -22.04 -0.60 0.22
C GLY A 15 -20.87 -1.19 1.01
N GLY A 16 -20.85 -2.50 1.21
CA GLY A 16 -19.74 -3.22 1.85
C GLY A 16 -18.44 -3.12 1.05
N ILE A 17 -18.52 -3.29 -0.27
CA ILE A 17 -17.35 -3.11 -1.16
C ILE A 17 -16.80 -1.68 -1.03
N TYR A 18 -17.64 -0.65 -1.11
CA TYR A 18 -17.18 0.74 -0.98
C TYR A 18 -16.64 1.06 0.42
N SER A 19 -17.23 0.49 1.47
CA SER A 19 -16.77 0.65 2.85
C SER A 19 -15.37 0.03 3.04
N LEU A 20 -15.13 -1.16 2.47
CA LEU A 20 -13.82 -1.81 2.49
C LEU A 20 -12.78 -1.03 1.69
N VAL A 21 -13.16 -0.48 0.53
CA VAL A 21 -12.27 0.37 -0.28
C VAL A 21 -11.87 1.63 0.51
N ALA A 22 -12.85 2.31 1.11
CA ALA A 22 -12.59 3.49 1.95
C ALA A 22 -11.71 3.15 3.15
N LEU A 23 -11.95 2.04 3.83
CA LEU A 23 -11.11 1.55 4.92
C LEU A 23 -9.66 1.31 4.46
N GLY A 24 -9.47 0.71 3.28
CA GLY A 24 -8.14 0.52 2.70
C GLY A 24 -7.39 1.83 2.47
N PHE A 25 -8.06 2.85 1.90
CA PHE A 25 -7.50 4.19 1.76
C PHE A 25 -7.10 4.81 3.11
N VAL A 26 -7.97 4.72 4.12
CA VAL A 26 -7.69 5.25 5.46
C VAL A 26 -6.48 4.57 6.09
N LEU A 27 -6.37 3.24 5.98
CA LEU A 27 -5.25 2.48 6.53
C LEU A 27 -3.92 2.85 5.87
N ILE A 28 -3.92 2.99 4.54
CA ILE A 28 -2.71 3.40 3.80
C ILE A 28 -2.29 4.81 4.22
N TYR A 29 -3.23 5.75 4.23
CA TYR A 29 -2.95 7.13 4.64
C TYR A 29 -2.41 7.19 6.08
N LYS A 30 -3.04 6.50 7.03
CA LYS A 30 -2.59 6.45 8.44
C LYS A 30 -1.20 5.84 8.62
N SER A 31 -0.80 4.94 7.73
CA SER A 31 0.51 4.27 7.83
C SER A 31 1.64 5.03 7.13
N SER A 32 1.32 5.82 6.10
CA SER A 32 2.29 6.48 5.23
C SER A 32 2.38 8.00 5.46
N ASP A 33 1.43 8.59 6.19
CA ASP A 33 1.22 10.04 6.35
C ASP A 33 1.13 10.81 5.01
N ALA A 34 0.87 10.10 3.92
CA ALA A 34 0.83 10.61 2.57
C ALA A 34 -0.31 9.97 1.76
N ILE A 35 -0.92 10.76 0.87
CA ILE A 35 -1.96 10.28 -0.04
C ILE A 35 -1.30 9.49 -1.18
N ASN A 36 -1.69 8.23 -1.34
CA ASN A 36 -1.21 7.37 -2.41
C ASN A 36 -2.10 7.51 -3.66
N PHE A 37 -1.63 8.26 -4.66
CA PHE A 37 -2.33 8.43 -5.93
C PHE A 37 -2.35 7.17 -6.82
N ALA A 38 -1.43 6.23 -6.60
CA ALA A 38 -1.37 4.98 -7.36
C ALA A 38 -2.37 3.92 -6.85
N GLN A 39 -3.02 4.14 -5.70
CA GLN A 39 -3.93 3.16 -5.10
C GLN A 39 -5.09 2.77 -6.02
N GLY A 40 -5.65 3.71 -6.76
CA GLY A 40 -6.72 3.44 -7.73
C GLY A 40 -6.25 2.58 -8.91
N GLU A 41 -5.01 2.79 -9.36
CA GLU A 41 -4.43 2.05 -10.48
C GLU A 41 -4.08 0.62 -10.08
N PHE A 42 -3.56 0.40 -8.86
CA PHE A 42 -3.37 -0.95 -8.32
C PHE A 42 -4.69 -1.72 -8.15
N LEU A 43 -5.76 -1.03 -7.72
CA LEU A 43 -7.09 -1.62 -7.65
C LEU A 43 -7.58 -2.08 -9.03
N LEU A 44 -7.38 -1.24 -10.05
CA LEU A 44 -7.79 -1.53 -11.43
C LEU A 44 -7.02 -2.73 -12.01
N ILE A 45 -5.71 -2.79 -11.81
CA ILE A 45 -4.88 -3.92 -12.26
C ILE A 45 -5.36 -5.21 -11.59
N GLY A 46 -5.57 -5.21 -10.27
CA GLY A 46 -6.07 -6.39 -9.54
C GLY A 46 -7.45 -6.83 -10.05
N ALA A 47 -8.36 -5.88 -10.26
CA ALA A 47 -9.68 -6.16 -10.81
C ALA A 47 -9.60 -6.76 -12.23
N TYR A 48 -8.73 -6.23 -13.09
CA TYR A 48 -8.56 -6.74 -14.45
C TYR A 48 -7.96 -8.15 -14.48
N VAL A 49 -6.99 -8.44 -13.61
CA VAL A 49 -6.44 -9.80 -13.46
C VAL A 49 -7.51 -10.78 -13.00
N SER A 50 -8.28 -10.43 -11.97
CA SER A 50 -9.39 -11.28 -11.48
C SER A 50 -10.45 -11.49 -12.56
N LEU A 51 -10.84 -10.42 -13.27
CA LEU A 51 -11.79 -10.48 -14.37
C LEU A 51 -11.27 -11.37 -15.51
N THR A 52 -9.99 -11.27 -15.87
CA THR A 52 -9.39 -12.10 -16.92
C THR A 52 -9.38 -13.58 -16.53
N LEU A 53 -9.04 -13.89 -15.28
CA LEU A 53 -9.08 -15.26 -14.75
C LEU A 53 -10.49 -15.86 -14.83
N ILE A 54 -11.51 -15.08 -14.48
CA ILE A 54 -12.90 -15.54 -14.48
C ILE A 54 -13.47 -15.59 -15.90
N ALA A 55 -13.35 -14.51 -16.68
CA ALA A 55 -14.01 -14.35 -17.97
C ALA A 55 -13.29 -15.05 -19.12
N THR A 56 -11.95 -15.12 -19.09
CA THR A 56 -11.16 -15.74 -20.16
C THR A 56 -10.77 -17.17 -19.79
N TYR A 57 -10.19 -17.36 -18.60
CA TYR A 57 -9.70 -18.67 -18.16
C TYR A 57 -10.73 -19.52 -17.43
N HIS A 58 -11.95 -19.00 -17.22
CA HIS A 58 -13.06 -19.71 -16.58
C HIS A 58 -12.70 -20.27 -15.18
N VAL A 59 -11.76 -19.62 -14.50
CA VAL A 59 -11.33 -19.98 -13.15
C VAL A 59 -12.47 -19.64 -12.19
N PRO A 60 -12.86 -20.54 -11.27
CA PRO A 60 -13.88 -20.24 -10.27
C PRO A 60 -13.50 -19.03 -9.41
N LEU A 61 -14.50 -18.34 -8.86
CA LEU A 61 -14.30 -17.06 -8.16
C LEU A 61 -13.29 -17.14 -7.00
N ILE A 62 -13.40 -18.16 -6.15
CA ILE A 62 -12.51 -18.32 -4.98
C ILE A 62 -11.04 -18.47 -5.39
N PRO A 63 -10.65 -19.43 -6.25
CA PRO A 63 -9.26 -19.55 -6.70
C PRO A 63 -8.80 -18.34 -7.52
N ALA A 64 -9.66 -17.71 -8.32
CA ALA A 64 -9.31 -16.49 -9.05
C ALA A 64 -8.90 -15.37 -8.08
N LEU A 65 -9.67 -15.16 -7.00
CA LEU A 65 -9.34 -14.16 -5.98
C LEU A 65 -8.01 -14.44 -5.28
N ILE A 66 -7.72 -15.71 -4.95
CA ILE A 66 -6.45 -16.08 -4.31
C ILE A 66 -5.27 -15.80 -5.26
N ILE A 67 -5.40 -16.18 -6.53
CA ILE A 67 -4.36 -15.93 -7.55
C ILE A 67 -4.16 -14.43 -7.73
N THR A 68 -5.22 -13.64 -7.83
CA THR A 68 -5.14 -12.18 -7.91
C THR A 68 -4.47 -11.58 -6.67
N LEU A 69 -4.78 -12.06 -5.46
CA LEU A 69 -4.16 -11.58 -4.23
C LEU A 69 -2.64 -11.85 -4.23
N LEU A 70 -2.24 -13.06 -4.61
CA LEU A 70 -0.82 -13.43 -4.72
C LEU A 70 -0.11 -12.60 -5.79
N PHE A 71 -0.75 -12.37 -6.93
CA PHE A 71 -0.24 -11.51 -7.99
C PHE A 71 -0.03 -10.07 -7.50
N SER A 72 -1.03 -9.47 -6.84
CA SER A 72 -0.93 -8.10 -6.30
C SER A 72 0.15 -7.98 -5.23
N ALA A 73 0.31 -8.98 -4.36
CA ALA A 73 1.39 -9.02 -3.38
C ALA A 73 2.77 -9.10 -4.05
N ALA A 74 2.94 -9.96 -5.06
CA ALA A 74 4.17 -10.07 -5.82
C ALA A 74 4.50 -8.78 -6.58
N LEU A 75 3.50 -8.13 -7.16
CA LEU A 75 3.63 -6.85 -7.86
C LEU A 75 4.08 -5.73 -6.90
N GLY A 76 3.49 -5.66 -5.70
CA GLY A 76 3.92 -4.73 -4.66
C GLY A 76 5.39 -4.94 -4.26
N LEU A 77 5.80 -6.19 -4.04
CA LEU A 77 7.19 -6.53 -3.74
C LEU A 77 8.15 -6.20 -4.89
N ALA A 78 7.72 -6.40 -6.14
CA ALA A 78 8.51 -6.06 -7.31
C ALA A 78 8.72 -4.54 -7.40
N ILE A 79 7.69 -3.73 -7.14
CA ILE A 79 7.79 -2.27 -7.13
C ILE A 79 8.72 -1.80 -6.00
N GLU A 80 8.58 -2.37 -4.81
CA GLU A 80 9.48 -2.06 -3.70
C GLU A 80 10.94 -2.32 -4.09
N ARG A 81 11.23 -3.49 -4.66
CA ARG A 81 12.61 -3.90 -4.99
C ARG A 81 13.19 -3.19 -6.19
N LEU A 82 12.41 -2.97 -7.24
CA LEU A 82 12.89 -2.48 -8.53
C LEU A 82 12.79 -0.96 -8.68
N VAL A 83 11.84 -0.32 -8.00
CA VAL A 83 11.59 1.11 -8.13
C VAL A 83 11.99 1.83 -6.86
N LEU A 84 11.39 1.48 -5.72
CA LEU A 84 11.59 2.24 -4.49
C LEU A 84 13.01 2.10 -3.94
N ARG A 85 13.53 0.86 -3.77
CA ARG A 85 14.89 0.62 -3.26
C ARG A 85 16.00 1.36 -4.04
N PRO A 86 16.10 1.28 -5.38
CA PRO A 86 17.15 1.98 -6.11
C PRO A 86 16.98 3.50 -6.11
N LEU A 87 15.75 4.02 -6.05
CA LEU A 87 15.52 5.47 -5.93
C LEU A 87 16.06 6.02 -4.61
N PHE A 88 15.77 5.34 -3.48
CA PHE A 88 16.29 5.77 -2.18
C PHE A 88 17.82 5.70 -2.09
N ILE A 89 18.44 4.69 -2.71
CA ILE A 89 19.91 4.59 -2.77
C ILE A 89 20.51 5.76 -3.56
N LYS A 90 19.96 6.08 -4.75
CA LYS A 90 20.45 7.20 -5.58
C LYS A 90 20.32 8.56 -4.90
N ILE A 91 19.25 8.77 -4.14
CA ILE A 91 19.06 10.01 -3.37
C ILE A 91 20.10 10.12 -2.24
N GLY A 92 20.40 9.02 -1.54
CA GLY A 92 21.41 8.98 -0.47
C GLY A 92 22.84 9.22 -0.96
N GLU A 93 23.16 8.82 -2.19
CA GLU A 93 24.49 9.06 -2.79
C GLU A 93 24.78 10.55 -3.02
N GLY A 94 23.75 11.39 -3.19
CA GLY A 94 23.89 12.84 -3.32
C GLY A 94 24.22 13.58 -2.01
N LEU A 95 24.08 12.93 -0.85
CA LEU A 95 24.26 13.53 0.49
C LEU A 95 25.63 13.24 1.13
N GLY A 96 26.60 12.71 0.38
CA GLY A 96 27.96 12.48 0.88
C GLY A 96 28.14 11.15 1.61
N GLY A 97 28.00 10.04 0.88
CA GLY A 97 28.79 8.80 1.04
C GLY A 97 28.76 7.99 2.34
N ALA A 98 28.24 8.47 3.47
CA ALA A 98 28.44 7.80 4.77
C ALA A 98 27.33 6.81 5.17
N ILE A 99 26.17 6.82 4.52
CA ILE A 99 25.02 6.01 4.96
C ILE A 99 24.25 5.45 3.76
N LYS A 100 24.41 4.15 3.46
CA LYS A 100 23.55 3.45 2.49
C LYS A 100 22.18 3.18 3.16
N PRO A 101 21.07 3.77 2.68
CA PRO A 101 19.76 3.47 3.23
C PRO A 101 19.33 2.09 2.72
N THR A 102 19.62 1.05 3.50
CA THR A 102 18.90 -0.21 3.36
C THR A 102 17.48 -0.03 3.92
N PRO A 103 16.47 -0.79 3.49
CA PRO A 103 15.10 -0.63 4.00
C PRO A 103 14.95 -0.88 5.50
N VAL A 104 15.87 -1.65 6.09
CA VAL A 104 16.01 -1.76 7.56
C VAL A 104 16.57 -0.45 8.15
N GLY A 105 17.53 0.18 7.46
CA GLY A 105 18.14 1.46 7.80
C GLY A 105 17.19 2.67 7.79
N VAL A 106 16.17 2.69 6.92
CA VAL A 106 15.17 3.78 6.89
C VAL A 106 14.33 3.80 8.17
N GLY A 107 13.97 2.62 8.70
CA GLY A 107 13.34 2.51 10.02
C GLY A 107 14.25 3.03 11.14
N TYR A 108 15.55 2.74 11.09
CA TYR A 108 16.52 3.28 12.03
C TYR A 108 16.73 4.80 11.89
N MET A 109 16.63 5.36 10.68
CA MET A 109 16.71 6.80 10.47
C MET A 109 15.51 7.52 11.09
N ALA A 110 14.30 7.00 10.90
CA ALA A 110 13.09 7.52 11.56
C ALA A 110 13.19 7.46 13.10
N LEU A 111 13.77 6.39 13.66
CA LEU A 111 14.05 6.26 15.09
C LEU A 111 15.18 7.19 15.58
N SER A 112 16.21 7.43 14.77
CA SER A 112 17.29 8.36 15.10
C SER A 112 16.83 9.81 15.14
N GLN A 113 15.85 10.18 14.30
CA GLN A 113 15.27 11.53 14.30
C GLN A 113 14.36 11.79 15.52
N GLN A 114 13.79 10.74 16.13
CA GLN A 114 13.04 10.86 17.39
C GLN A 114 13.93 10.98 18.63
N THR A 115 15.19 10.53 18.57
CA THR A 115 16.13 10.61 19.71
C THR A 115 16.89 11.95 19.74
N PHE A 116 16.88 12.71 18.64
CA PHE A 116 17.51 14.03 18.57
C PHE A 116 16.57 15.13 19.10
N VAL A 117 16.26 15.07 20.40
CA VAL A 117 15.81 16.25 21.15
C VAL A 117 17.07 17.08 21.44
N PRO A 118 17.21 18.30 20.91
CA PRO A 118 18.36 19.13 21.25
C PRO A 118 18.26 19.51 22.72
N SER A 119 19.16 18.96 23.54
CA SER A 119 19.37 19.39 24.92
C SER A 119 19.88 20.83 24.92
N SER A 120 18.98 21.81 24.92
CA SER A 120 19.31 23.20 25.24
C SER A 120 19.50 23.33 26.74
N SER A 121 20.71 23.09 27.25
CA SER A 121 21.10 23.54 28.59
C SER A 121 21.40 25.05 28.52
N PRO A 122 20.69 25.92 29.27
CA PRO A 122 21.13 27.30 29.39
C PRO A 122 22.48 27.31 30.12
N MET A 123 23.50 27.83 29.47
CA MET A 123 24.78 28.09 30.12
C MET A 123 24.55 29.13 31.21
N VAL A 124 24.62 28.69 32.46
CA VAL A 124 24.77 29.55 33.62
C VAL A 124 26.17 30.15 33.58
N SER A 125 26.24 31.47 33.40
CA SER A 125 27.27 32.34 33.99
C SER A 125 26.80 33.79 33.93
#